data_AF-A0A321LBD7-F1
#
_entry.id   AF-A0A321LBD7-F1
#
_cell.length_a   1.000
_cell.length_b   1.000
_cell.length_c   1.000
_cell.angle_alpha   90.00
_cell.angle_beta   90.00
_cell.angle_gamma   90.00
#
_symmetry.space_group_name_H-M   'P 1'
#
loop_
_entity.id
_entity.type
_entity.pdbx_description
1 polymer ?
#
loop_
_entity_poly.entity_id
_entity_poly.type
_entity_poly.pdbx_seq_one_letter_code
_entity_poly.pdbx_strand_id
1 'polypeptide(L)'
;MSHADPVFGRRKPVVVIPPDLRGRLESARLDLLALFRALDQMDLTPLEIPQRLLQQLFELDADYAEALWGLDQPEGSLDMRAMLRDTLAALEQLPNATARFRKNLPQRAHPVLLKLEPATRKSLNPAEAYNMIPGRDPQNS
;
A
#
# COMPACT_ATOMS: atom_id res chain seq x y z
N MET A 1 -25.98 5.45 52.93
CA MET A 1 -25.23 6.61 52.41
C MET A 1 -24.22 6.07 51.42
N SER A 2 -24.46 6.30 50.14
CA SER A 2 -23.65 5.81 49.02
C SER A 2 -22.37 6.64 48.90
N HIS A 3 -21.22 5.98 48.78
CA HIS A 3 -20.03 6.60 48.18
C HIS A 3 -19.88 6.05 46.78
N ALA A 4 -20.14 6.90 45.80
CA ALA A 4 -19.84 6.65 44.40
C ALA A 4 -18.36 6.99 44.18
N ASP A 5 -17.59 6.02 43.70
CA ASP A 5 -16.25 6.26 43.19
C ASP A 5 -16.33 7.07 41.88
N PRO A 6 -15.48 8.10 41.69
CA PRO A 6 -15.39 8.78 40.41
C PRO A 6 -14.68 7.86 39.42
N VAL A 7 -15.44 7.36 38.43
CA VAL A 7 -14.88 6.71 37.24
C VAL A 7 -14.06 7.75 36.49
N PHE A 8 -12.75 7.75 36.69
CA PHE A 8 -11.82 8.44 35.81
C PHE A 8 -12.00 7.86 34.41
N GLY A 9 -12.70 8.60 33.56
CA GLY A 9 -12.78 8.31 32.14
C GLY A 9 -11.36 8.20 31.61
N ARG A 10 -10.93 6.97 31.28
CA ARG A 10 -9.65 6.73 30.61
C ARG A 10 -9.68 7.56 29.33
N ARG A 11 -8.95 8.68 29.29
CA ARG A 11 -8.71 9.42 28.04
C ARG A 11 -8.16 8.40 27.05
N LYS A 12 -8.93 8.12 25.99
CA LYS A 12 -8.42 7.30 24.89
C LYS A 12 -7.13 7.97 24.42
N PRO A 13 -6.01 7.24 24.32
CA PRO A 13 -4.77 7.85 23.85
C PRO A 13 -5.01 8.43 22.47
N VAL A 14 -4.69 9.72 22.30
CA VAL A 14 -4.75 10.39 20.99
C VAL A 14 -3.83 9.62 20.06
N VAL A 15 -4.39 9.15 18.95
CA VAL A 15 -3.61 8.45 17.91
C VAL A 15 -2.90 9.53 17.10
N VAL A 16 -1.56 9.51 17.11
CA VAL A 16 -0.75 10.45 16.33
C VAL A 16 -0.42 9.78 14.99
N ILE A 17 -0.96 10.34 13.91
CA ILE A 17 -0.65 9.90 12.54
C ILE A 17 0.70 10.52 12.14
N PRO A 18 1.68 9.72 11.68
CA PRO A 18 2.93 10.26 11.15
C PRO A 18 2.66 11.22 9.99
N PRO A 19 3.24 12.43 9.97
CA PRO A 19 2.94 13.45 8.97
C PRO A 19 3.34 13.04 7.54
N ASP A 20 4.27 12.11 7.42
CA ASP A 20 4.79 11.55 6.16
C ASP A 20 4.05 10.30 5.69
N LEU A 21 3.11 9.76 6.49
CA LEU A 21 2.45 8.48 6.20
C LEU A 21 1.76 8.48 4.83
N ARG A 22 1.01 9.55 4.52
CA ARG A 22 0.32 9.66 3.23
C ARG A 22 1.30 9.59 2.06
N GLY A 23 2.38 10.37 2.10
CA GLY A 23 3.38 10.36 1.04
C GLY A 23 4.10 9.01 0.91
N ARG A 24 4.32 8.30 2.02
CA ARG A 24 4.88 6.95 2.01
C ARG A 24 3.94 5.95 1.33
N LEU A 25 2.65 6.01 1.62
CA LEU A 25 1.63 5.17 0.99
C LEU A 25 1.51 5.47 -0.50
N GLU A 26 1.41 6.74 -0.87
CA GLU A 26 1.37 7.16 -2.28
C GLU A 26 2.58 6.64 -3.06
N SER A 27 3.79 6.80 -2.51
CA SER A 27 5.00 6.28 -3.17
C SER A 27 4.97 4.76 -3.28
N ALA A 28 4.61 4.05 -2.21
CA ALA A 28 4.54 2.59 -2.20
C ALA A 28 3.57 2.05 -3.26
N ARG A 29 2.39 2.66 -3.39
CA ARG A 29 1.40 2.29 -4.41
C ARG A 29 1.90 2.57 -5.82
N LEU A 30 2.54 3.72 -6.05
CA LEU A 30 3.13 4.04 -7.36
C LEU A 30 4.29 3.10 -7.73
N ASP A 31 5.10 2.69 -6.76
CA ASP A 31 6.18 1.73 -6.98
C ASP A 31 5.63 0.33 -7.34
N LEU A 32 4.57 -0.12 -6.65
CA LEU A 32 3.87 -1.36 -6.98
C LEU A 32 3.17 -1.29 -8.36
N LEU A 33 2.49 -0.19 -8.66
CA LEU A 33 1.86 0.03 -9.97
C LEU A 33 2.88 0.01 -11.10
N ALA A 34 4.06 0.61 -10.89
CA ALA A 34 5.14 0.58 -11.87
C ALA A 34 5.65 -0.85 -12.10
N LEU A 35 5.80 -1.64 -11.04
CA LEU A 35 6.15 -3.05 -11.14
C LEU A 35 5.09 -3.85 -11.92
N PHE A 36 3.81 -3.71 -11.59
CA PHE A 36 2.72 -4.43 -12.28
C PHE A 36 2.66 -4.09 -13.77
N ARG A 37 2.68 -2.80 -14.11
CA ARG A 37 2.69 -2.36 -15.51
C ARG A 37 3.94 -2.78 -16.27
N ALA A 38 5.09 -2.88 -15.59
CA ALA A 38 6.30 -3.41 -16.21
C ALA A 38 6.14 -4.89 -16.53
N LEU A 39 5.53 -5.68 -15.64
CA LEU A 39 5.23 -7.09 -15.90
C LEU A 39 4.25 -7.28 -17.06
N ASP A 40 3.20 -6.45 -17.14
CA ASP A 40 2.20 -6.52 -18.21
C ASP A 40 2.80 -6.26 -19.61
N GLN A 41 3.92 -5.54 -19.68
CA GLN A 41 4.65 -5.28 -20.91
C GLN A 41 5.63 -6.39 -21.29
N MET A 42 5.86 -7.38 -20.41
CA MET A 42 6.77 -8.49 -20.68
C MET A 42 6.02 -9.67 -21.29
N ASP A 43 6.71 -10.37 -22.19
CA ASP A 43 6.27 -11.65 -22.72
C ASP A 43 6.55 -12.77 -21.71
N LEU A 44 5.84 -12.76 -20.58
CA LEU A 44 5.87 -13.79 -19.54
C LEU A 44 4.58 -14.59 -19.54
N THR A 45 4.69 -15.92 -19.51
CA THR A 45 3.52 -16.78 -19.31
C THR A 45 3.08 -16.73 -17.83
N PRO A 46 1.80 -17.00 -17.53
CA PRO A 46 1.33 -17.07 -16.14
C PRO A 46 2.10 -18.07 -15.27
N LEU A 47 2.66 -19.13 -15.85
CA LEU A 47 3.46 -20.14 -15.16
C LEU A 47 4.86 -19.63 -14.76
N GLU A 48 5.38 -18.63 -15.47
CA GLU A 48 6.67 -18.00 -15.17
C GLU A 48 6.56 -16.94 -14.07
N ILE A 49 5.37 -16.40 -13.85
CA ILE A 49 5.12 -15.41 -12.80
C ILE A 49 4.90 -16.14 -11.47
N PRO A 50 5.63 -15.80 -10.40
CA PRO A 50 5.43 -16.41 -9.09
C PRO A 50 4.11 -15.95 -8.47
N GLN A 51 3.01 -16.61 -8.83
CA GLN A 51 1.63 -16.19 -8.56
C GLN A 51 1.35 -15.90 -7.08
N ARG A 52 1.87 -16.72 -6.16
CA ARG A 52 1.70 -16.48 -4.72
C ARG A 52 2.40 -15.21 -4.24
N LEU A 53 3.57 -14.89 -4.80
CA LEU A 53 4.28 -13.67 -4.46
C LEU A 53 3.61 -12.46 -5.13
N LEU A 54 3.08 -12.61 -6.34
CA LEU A 54 2.29 -11.56 -6.98
C LEU A 54 1.04 -11.21 -6.17
N GLN A 55 0.32 -12.23 -5.69
CA GLN A 55 -0.85 -12.05 -4.82
C GLN A 55 -0.49 -11.26 -3.56
N GLN A 56 0.62 -11.58 -2.90
CA GLN A 56 1.09 -10.84 -1.72
C GLN A 56 1.35 -9.36 -2.03
N LEU A 57 1.84 -9.03 -3.23
CA LEU A 57 2.03 -7.63 -3.62
C LEU A 57 0.69 -6.92 -3.88
N PHE A 58 -0.31 -7.61 -4.42
CA PHE A 58 -1.66 -7.06 -4.56
C PHE A 58 -2.35 -6.85 -3.21
N GLU A 59 -2.16 -7.77 -2.26
CA GLU A 59 -2.65 -7.62 -0.89
C GLU A 59 -2.04 -6.38 -0.23
N LEU A 60 -0.72 -6.18 -0.36
CA LEU A 60 -0.06 -4.96 0.14
C LEU A 60 -0.58 -3.69 -0.55
N ASP A 61 -0.79 -3.69 -1.87
CA ASP A 61 -1.36 -2.53 -2.58
C ASP A 61 -2.78 -2.20 -2.08
N ALA A 62 -3.60 -3.22 -1.84
CA ALA A 62 -4.94 -3.08 -1.31
C ALA A 62 -4.93 -2.51 0.11
N ASP A 63 -4.05 -3.01 0.98
CA ASP A 63 -3.88 -2.50 2.35
C ASP A 63 -3.49 -1.01 2.33
N TYR A 64 -2.65 -0.58 1.37
CA TYR A 64 -2.28 0.83 1.22
C TYR A 64 -3.43 1.68 0.67
N ALA A 65 -4.23 1.13 -0.26
CA ALA A 65 -5.42 1.79 -0.77
C ALA A 65 -6.44 2.04 0.35
N GLU A 66 -6.68 1.02 1.18
CA GLU A 66 -7.56 1.09 2.34
C GLU A 66 -7.05 2.09 3.38
N ALA A 67 -5.75 2.09 3.66
CA ALA A 67 -5.14 3.06 4.56
C ALA A 67 -5.30 4.50 4.05
N LEU A 68 -5.05 4.75 2.75
CA LEU A 68 -5.23 6.08 2.14
C LEU A 68 -6.68 6.54 2.21
N TRP A 69 -7.64 5.64 1.97
CA TRP A 69 -9.07 5.91 2.15
C TRP A 69 -9.41 6.21 3.62
N GLY A 70 -8.85 5.42 4.55
CA GLY A 70 -9.04 5.55 5.99
C GLY A 70 -8.54 6.88 6.55
N LEU A 71 -7.44 7.42 6.00
CA LEU A 71 -6.91 8.74 6.36
C LEU A 71 -7.85 9.90 5.99
N ASP A 72 -8.80 9.68 5.09
CA ASP A 72 -9.79 10.69 4.69
C ASP A 72 -11.11 10.55 5.48
N GLN A 73 -11.27 9.51 6.31
CA GLN A 73 -12.49 9.29 7.08
C GLN A 73 -12.59 10.20 8.31
N PRO A 74 -13.81 10.57 8.73
CA PRO A 74 -14.00 11.39 9.93
C PRO A 74 -13.51 10.66 11.18
N GLU A 75 -13.06 11.43 12.18
CA GLU A 75 -12.61 10.87 13.46
C GLU A 75 -13.67 9.95 14.09
N GLY A 76 -13.25 8.78 14.55
CA GLY A 76 -14.12 7.80 15.23
C GLY A 76 -14.86 6.84 14.30
N SER A 77 -14.70 6.95 12.99
CA SER A 77 -15.24 5.98 12.00
C SER A 77 -14.48 4.65 11.97
N LEU A 78 -13.17 4.68 12.26
CA LEU A 78 -12.27 3.53 12.20
C LEU A 78 -11.44 3.43 13.49
N ASP A 79 -10.97 2.21 13.82
CA ASP A 79 -9.90 2.04 14.80
C ASP A 79 -8.57 2.48 14.19
N MET A 80 -8.32 3.79 14.26
CA MET A 80 -7.10 4.40 13.71
C MET A 80 -5.83 3.82 14.31
N ARG A 81 -5.86 3.31 15.55
CA ARG A 81 -4.66 2.69 16.15
C ARG A 81 -4.37 1.35 15.50
N ALA A 82 -5.37 0.51 15.33
CA ALA A 82 -5.23 -0.77 14.67
C ALA A 82 -4.78 -0.58 13.22
N MET A 83 -5.46 0.31 12.48
CA MET A 83 -5.11 0.63 11.10
C MET A 83 -3.66 1.12 10.98
N LEU A 84 -3.23 2.11 11.77
CA LEU A 84 -1.85 2.61 11.69
C LEU A 84 -0.80 1.53 11.99
N ARG A 85 -1.04 0.68 13.00
CA ARG A 85 -0.12 -0.40 13.33
C ARG A 85 0.04 -1.35 12.13
N ASP A 86 -1.09 -1.74 11.53
CA ASP A 86 -1.11 -2.72 10.45
C ASP A 86 -0.51 -2.12 9.16
N THR A 87 -0.83 -0.85 8.85
CA THR A 87 -0.25 -0.10 7.73
C THR A 87 1.26 0.06 7.85
N LEU A 88 1.78 0.41 9.03
CA LEU A 88 3.21 0.55 9.24
C LEU A 88 3.94 -0.79 9.08
N ALA A 89 3.36 -1.87 9.59
CA ALA A 89 3.90 -3.22 9.42
C ALA A 89 3.91 -3.65 7.93
N ALA A 90 2.86 -3.33 7.17
CA ALA A 90 2.82 -3.59 5.73
C ALA A 90 3.92 -2.82 4.97
N LEU A 91 4.10 -1.52 5.27
CA LEU A 91 5.17 -0.69 4.69
C LEU A 91 6.57 -1.26 4.98
N GLU A 92 6.81 -1.80 6.17
CA GLU A 92 8.07 -2.46 6.52
C GLU A 92 8.32 -3.75 5.73
N GLN A 93 7.26 -4.44 5.30
CA GLN A 93 7.36 -5.69 4.54
C GLN A 93 7.65 -5.48 3.06
N LEU A 94 7.25 -4.33 2.49
CA LEU A 94 7.31 -4.06 1.05
C LEU A 94 8.70 -4.29 0.41
N PRO A 95 9.82 -3.81 0.97
CA PRO A 95 11.13 -4.02 0.36
C PRO A 95 11.49 -5.51 0.24
N ASN A 96 11.17 -6.31 1.25
CA ASN A 96 11.43 -7.75 1.23
C ASN A 96 10.47 -8.48 0.28
N ALA A 97 9.18 -8.14 0.30
CA ALA A 97 8.18 -8.73 -0.58
C ALA A 97 8.55 -8.51 -2.07
N THR A 98 8.89 -7.27 -2.43
CA THR A 98 9.30 -6.94 -3.81
C THR A 98 10.63 -7.58 -4.18
N ALA A 99 11.63 -7.62 -3.29
CA ALA A 99 12.91 -8.29 -3.55
C ALA A 99 12.72 -9.80 -3.77
N ARG A 100 11.88 -10.46 -2.96
CA ARG A 100 11.54 -11.88 -3.13
C ARG A 100 10.82 -12.13 -4.44
N PHE A 101 9.85 -11.29 -4.79
CA PHE A 101 9.15 -11.38 -6.07
C PHE A 101 10.14 -11.30 -7.25
N ARG A 102 10.96 -10.24 -7.30
CA ARG A 102 11.97 -10.03 -8.35
C ARG A 102 12.92 -11.21 -8.46
N LYS A 103 13.43 -11.72 -7.34
CA LYS A 103 14.36 -12.87 -7.31
C LYS A 103 13.76 -14.15 -7.92
N ASN A 104 12.45 -14.34 -7.82
CA ASN A 104 11.77 -15.55 -8.30
C ASN A 104 11.24 -15.42 -9.74
N LEU A 105 11.43 -14.28 -10.41
CA LEU A 105 11.18 -14.17 -11.85
C LEU A 105 12.24 -14.93 -12.66
N PRO A 106 11.89 -15.44 -13.85
CA PRO A 106 12.85 -16.12 -14.72
C PRO A 106 13.99 -15.17 -15.09
N GLN A 107 15.21 -15.70 -15.21
CA GLN A 107 16.43 -14.91 -15.46
C GLN A 107 16.30 -13.95 -16.66
N ARG A 108 15.57 -14.35 -17.70
CA ARG A 108 15.30 -13.53 -18.90
C ARG A 108 14.52 -12.23 -18.60
N ALA A 109 13.72 -12.19 -17.53
CA ALA A 109 12.91 -11.04 -17.17
C ALA A 109 13.70 -9.93 -16.49
N HIS A 110 14.77 -10.26 -15.74
CA HIS A 110 15.54 -9.31 -14.93
C HIS A 110 16.07 -8.10 -15.71
N PRO A 111 16.77 -8.24 -16.86
CA PRO A 111 17.28 -7.09 -17.59
C PRO A 111 16.17 -6.22 -18.20
N VAL A 112 15.01 -6.81 -18.51
CA VAL A 112 13.85 -6.08 -19.03
C VAL A 112 13.19 -5.31 -17.89
N LEU A 113 12.99 -5.95 -16.73
CA LEU A 113 12.39 -5.34 -15.55
C LEU A 113 13.21 -4.15 -15.04
N LEU A 114 14.54 -4.31 -14.97
CA LEU A 114 15.46 -3.23 -14.57
C LEU A 114 15.36 -1.98 -15.46
N LYS A 115 14.89 -2.11 -16.70
CA LYS A 115 14.68 -0.99 -17.62
C LYS A 115 13.26 -0.44 -17.54
N LEU A 116 12.25 -1.33 -17.58
CA LEU A 116 10.85 -0.94 -17.65
C LEU A 116 10.34 -0.34 -16.35
N GLU A 117 10.63 -0.95 -15.19
CA GLU A 117 10.07 -0.52 -13.91
C GLU A 117 10.41 0.95 -13.59
N PRO A 118 11.68 1.42 -13.68
CA PRO A 118 11.99 2.83 -13.43
C PRO A 118 11.43 3.77 -14.50
N ALA A 119 11.36 3.32 -15.77
CA ALA A 119 10.81 4.13 -16.86
C ALA A 119 9.30 4.35 -16.65
N THR A 120 8.56 3.28 -16.34
CA THR A 120 7.15 3.33 -15.99
C THR A 120 6.93 4.19 -14.75
N ARG A 121 7.73 4.02 -13.69
CA ARG A 121 7.60 4.80 -12.46
C ARG A 121 7.73 6.32 -12.70
N LYS A 122 8.60 6.74 -13.62
CA LYS A 122 8.79 8.14 -14.01
C LYS A 122 7.64 8.69 -14.86
N SER A 123 6.93 7.83 -15.58
CA SER A 123 5.79 8.23 -16.41
C SER A 123 4.45 8.23 -15.67
N LEU A 124 4.39 7.63 -14.47
CA LEU A 124 3.16 7.61 -13.67
C LEU A 124 2.75 9.02 -13.22
N ASN A 125 1.47 9.32 -13.34
CA ASN A 125 0.87 10.49 -12.72
C ASN A 125 0.72 10.23 -11.20
N PRO A 126 1.12 11.16 -10.32
CA PRO A 126 0.93 11.02 -8.87
C PRO A 126 -0.51 10.68 -8.44
N ALA A 127 -1.52 11.16 -9.18
CA ALA A 127 -2.93 10.84 -8.91
C ALA A 127 -3.25 9.35 -9.01
N GLU A 128 -2.45 8.57 -9.75
CA GLU A 128 -2.65 7.12 -9.90
C GLU A 128 -2.40 6.34 -8.61
N ALA A 129 -1.77 6.96 -7.60
CA ALA A 129 -1.74 6.40 -6.24
C ALA A 129 -3.13 6.17 -5.64
N TYR A 130 -4.14 6.88 -6.16
CA TYR A 130 -5.53 6.83 -5.70
C TYR A 130 -6.43 5.97 -6.58
N ASN A 131 -5.88 5.26 -7.57
CA ASN A 131 -6.65 4.30 -8.36
C ASN A 131 -7.33 3.28 -7.44
N MET A 132 -8.56 2.91 -7.77
CA MET A 132 -9.41 2.00 -7.00
C MET A 132 -9.82 2.50 -5.60
N ILE A 133 -9.51 3.75 -5.24
CA ILE A 133 -10.00 4.37 -4.00
C ILE A 133 -11.33 5.09 -4.29
N PRO A 134 -12.45 4.69 -3.66
CA PRO A 134 -13.74 5.34 -3.86
C PRO A 134 -13.67 6.85 -3.58
N GLY A 135 -14.16 7.66 -4.52
CA GLY A 135 -14.19 9.14 -4.41
C GLY A 135 -12.84 9.83 -4.65
N ARG A 136 -11.78 9.09 -4.96
CA ARG A 136 -10.44 9.62 -5.28
C ARG A 136 -9.86 9.05 -6.58
N ASP A 137 -10.51 8.05 -7.17
CA ASP A 137 -10.08 7.46 -8.42
C ASP A 137 -10.17 8.47 -9.57
N PRO A 138 -9.05 8.82 -10.23
CA PRO A 138 -9.05 9.77 -11.35
C PRO A 138 -9.86 9.30 -12.56
N GLN A 139 -10.18 8.00 -12.66
CA GLN A 139 -11.01 7.46 -13.74
C GLN A 139 -12.51 7.58 -13.46
N ASN A 140 -12.90 7.81 -12.20
CA ASN A 140 -14.29 7.98 -11.77
C ASN A 140 -14.62 9.44 -11.40
N SER A 141 -13.78 10.38 -11.85
CA SER A 141 -13.90 11.83 -11.58
C SER A 141 -14.51 12.59 -12.76
#